data_AF-A0A661HNF1-F1
#
_entry.id   AF-A0A661HNF1-F1
#
_cell.length_a   1.000
_cell.length_b   1.000
_cell.length_c   1.000
_cell.angle_alpha   90.00
_cell.angle_beta   90.00
_cell.angle_gamma   90.00
#
_symmetry.space_group_name_H-M   'P 1'
#
loop_
_entity.id
_entity.type
_entity.pdbx_description
1 polymer ?
#
loop_
_entity_poly.entity_id
_entity_poly.type
_entity_poly.pdbx_seq_one_letter_code
_entity_poly.pdbx_strand_id
1 'polypeptide(L)' 'MANIKSNDKSVRQDKKRNFRNKSNKTQIKNTMKLAADTKDAKDINAAIKAIDKAHSAGAIHANKASRLKSKVHKI' A
#
# COMPACT_ATOMS: atom_id res chain seq x y z
N MET A 1 -10.87 9.97 25.77
CA MET A 1 -10.81 8.62 26.36
C MET A 1 -12.00 7.85 25.83
N ALA A 2 -11.89 6.57 25.49
CA ALA A 2 -13.09 5.84 25.11
C ALA A 2 -13.84 5.43 26.38
N ASN A 3 -15.13 5.76 26.47
CA ASN A 3 -15.90 5.52 27.69
C ASN A 3 -16.19 4.03 27.93
N ILE A 4 -15.98 3.19 26.91
CA ILE A 4 -16.21 1.74 26.94
C ILE A 4 -14.87 1.01 26.74
N LYS A 5 -14.59 0.00 27.58
CA LYS A 5 -13.34 -0.80 27.51
C LYS A 5 -13.11 -1.43 26.13
N SER A 6 -14.18 -1.86 25.45
CA SER A 6 -14.10 -2.39 24.08
C SER A 6 -13.58 -1.35 23.09
N ASN A 7 -14.00 -0.09 23.23
CA ASN A 7 -13.58 0.99 22.34
C ASN A 7 -12.09 1.32 22.52
N ASP A 8 -11.59 1.34 23.77
CA ASP A 8 -10.16 1.52 24.03
C ASP A 8 -9.31 0.38 23.43
N LYS A 9 -9.83 -0.85 23.42
CA LYS A 9 -9.21 -1.98 22.73
C LYS A 9 -9.20 -1.78 21.21
N SER A 10 -10.33 -1.39 20.62
CA SER A 10 -10.42 -1.10 19.19
C SER A 10 -9.44 -0.01 18.75
N VAL A 11 -9.35 1.09 19.50
CA VAL A 11 -8.39 2.18 19.22
C VAL A 11 -6.94 1.68 19.20
N ARG A 12 -6.54 0.81 20.13
CA ARG A 12 -5.19 0.22 20.16
C ARG A 12 -4.94 -0.68 18.93
N GLN A 13 -5.92 -1.51 18.58
CA GLN A 13 -5.83 -2.39 17.41
C GLN A 13 -5.77 -1.58 16.11
N ASP A 14 -6.59 -0.55 15.99
CA ASP A 14 -6.64 0.36 14.85
C ASP A 14 -5.34 1.12 14.66
N LYS A 15 -4.71 1.62 15.73
CA LYS A 15 -3.38 2.24 15.64
C LYS A 15 -2.36 1.28 15.00
N LYS A 16 -2.34 0.01 15.44
CA LYS A 16 -1.44 -1.01 14.89
C LYS A 16 -1.75 -1.34 13.42
N ARG A 17 -3.04 -1.50 13.08
CA ARG A 17 -3.49 -1.73 11.70
C ARG A 17 -3.15 -0.54 10.78
N ASN A 18 -3.41 0.67 11.25
CA ASN A 18 -3.14 1.91 10.52
C ASN A 18 -1.65 2.09 10.23
N PHE A 19 -0.77 1.80 11.19
CA PHE A 19 0.67 1.87 10.96
C PHE A 19 1.13 0.91 9.86
N ARG A 20 0.69 -0.36 9.91
CA ARG A 20 0.99 -1.37 8.88
C ARG A 20 0.47 -0.95 7.51
N ASN A 21 -0.78 -0.48 7.44
CA ASN A 21 -1.39 -0.03 6.19
C ASN A 21 -0.73 1.23 5.65
N LYS A 22 -0.29 2.15 6.52
CA LYS A 22 0.45 3.36 6.14
C LYS A 22 1.78 2.98 5.49
N SER A 23 2.53 2.05 6.08
CA SER A 23 3.80 1.56 5.52
C SER A 23 3.61 1.00 4.10
N ASN A 24 2.65 0.08 3.91
CA ASN A 24 2.35 -0.49 2.59
C ASN A 24 1.95 0.58 1.56
N LYS A 25 1.08 1.53 1.95
CA LYS A 25 0.65 2.63 1.07
C LYS A 25 1.81 3.55 0.69
N THR A 26 2.70 3.86 1.63
CA THR A 26 3.88 4.69 1.37
C THR A 26 4.88 3.96 0.47
N GLN A 27 5.10 2.66 0.69
CA GLN A 27 5.98 1.86 -0.16
C GLN A 27 5.53 1.91 -1.63
N ILE A 28 4.25 1.66 -1.92
CA ILE A 28 3.71 1.75 -3.28
C ILE A 28 3.95 3.13 -3.89
N LYS A 29 3.70 4.20 -3.14
CA LYS A 29 3.89 5.58 -3.63
C LYS A 29 5.35 5.83 -4.01
N ASN A 30 6.29 5.40 -3.15
CA ASN A 30 7.71 5.65 -3.37
C ASN A 30 8.25 4.82 -4.54
N THR A 31 7.89 3.54 -4.63
CA THR A 31 8.32 2.69 -5.76
C THR A 31 7.74 3.16 -7.08
N MET A 32 6.49 3.65 -7.10
CA MET A 32 5.90 4.22 -8.31
C MET A 32 6.56 5.53 -8.74
N LYS A 33 6.98 6.38 -7.80
CA LYS A 33 7.74 7.59 -8.13
C LYS A 33 9.09 7.22 -8.74
N LEU A 34 9.82 6.33 -8.08
CA LEU A 34 11.11 5.86 -8.56
C LEU A 34 11.01 5.28 -9.98
N ALA A 35 10.03 4.40 -10.22
CA ALA A 35 9.81 3.82 -11.55
C ALA A 35 9.49 4.89 -12.61
N ALA A 36 8.77 5.95 -12.26
CA ALA A 36 8.48 7.06 -13.16
C ALA A 36 9.71 7.91 -13.49
N ASP A 37 10.61 8.07 -12.51
CA ASP A 37 11.83 8.87 -12.65
C ASP A 37 12.93 8.11 -13.42
N THR A 38 13.16 6.83 -13.10
CA THR A 38 14.25 6.04 -13.70
C THR A 38 13.86 5.37 -15.02
N LYS A 39 12.59 4.99 -15.17
CA LYS A 39 12.08 4.18 -16.29
C LYS A 39 12.84 2.88 -16.52
N ASP A 40 13.54 2.38 -15.49
CA ASP A 40 14.24 1.10 -15.56
C ASP A 40 13.26 -0.05 -15.29
N ALA A 41 13.45 -1.15 -16.03
CA ALA A 41 12.64 -2.36 -15.90
C ALA A 41 12.70 -2.94 -14.47
N LYS A 42 13.82 -2.79 -13.77
CA LYS A 42 13.97 -3.26 -12.38
C LYS A 42 13.03 -2.52 -11.43
N ASP A 43 12.94 -1.20 -11.55
CA ASP A 43 12.10 -0.37 -10.67
C ASP A 43 10.61 -0.54 -10.98
N ILE A 44 10.27 -0.71 -12.25
CA ILE A 44 8.92 -1.06 -12.70
C ILE A 44 8.49 -2.40 -12.08
N ASN A 45 9.34 -3.43 -12.15
CA ASN A 45 9.07 -4.73 -11.55
C ASN A 45 8.95 -4.66 -10.01
N ALA A 46 9.78 -3.84 -9.36
CA ALA A 46 9.69 -3.61 -7.93
C ALA A 46 8.36 -2.93 -7.53
N ALA A 47 7.89 -1.97 -8.33
CA ALA A 47 6.61 -1.31 -8.12
C ALA A 47 5.42 -2.28 -8.28
N ILE A 48 5.45 -3.14 -9.31
CA ILE A 48 4.41 -4.17 -9.51
C ILE A 48 4.37 -5.13 -8.31
N LYS A 49 5.54 -5.63 -7.87
CA LYS A 49 5.65 -6.53 -6.72
C LYS A 49 5.12 -5.88 -5.43
N ALA A 50 5.40 -4.60 -5.21
CA ALA A 50 4.88 -3.87 -4.06
C ALA A 50 3.34 -3.74 -4.10
N ILE A 51 2.76 -3.50 -5.27
CA ILE A 51 1.31 -3.43 -5.46
C ILE A 51 0.64 -4.77 -5.15
N ASP A 52 1.17 -5.87 -5.70
CA ASP A 52 0.59 -7.21 -5.50
C ASP A 52 0.69 -7.67 -4.04
N LYS A 53 1.80 -7.36 -3.36
CA LYS A 53 1.96 -7.65 -1.93
C LYS A 53 0.96 -6.86 -1.08
N ALA A 54 0.73 -5.59 -1.40
CA ALA A 54 -0.23 -4.76 -0.68
C ALA A 54 -1.68 -5.22 -0.91
N HIS A 55 -2.00 -5.70 -2.11
CA HIS A 55 -3.30 -6.30 -2.41
C HIS A 55 -3.52 -7.60 -1.63
N SER A 56 -2.54 -8.50 -1.67
CA SER A 56 -2.58 -9.78 -0.94
C SER A 56 -2.72 -9.59 0.57
N ALA A 57 -2.13 -8.51 1.10
CA ALA A 57 -2.26 -8.12 2.51
C ALA A 57 -3.58 -7.41 2.85
N GLY A 58 -4.49 -7.19 1.89
CA GLY A 58 -5.76 -6.49 2.09
C GLY A 58 -5.63 -4.98 2.32
N ALA A 59 -4.45 -4.39 2.08
CA ALA A 59 -4.22 -2.96 2.31
C ALA A 59 -4.80 -2.08 1.18
N ILE A 60 -5.02 -2.65 -0.01
CA ILE A 60 -5.67 -2.02 -1.15
C ILE A 60 -6.68 -2.98 -1.79
N HIS A 61 -7.73 -2.43 -2.38
CA HIS A 61 -8.74 -3.20 -3.10
C HIS A 61 -8.21 -3.71 -4.46
N ALA A 62 -8.77 -4.80 -4.96
CA ALA A 62 -8.43 -5.42 -6.26
C ALA A 62 -8.43 -4.39 -7.42
N ASN A 63 -9.54 -3.66 -7.60
CA ASN A 63 -9.66 -2.62 -8.63
C ASN A 63 -8.56 -1.55 -8.54
N LYS A 64 -8.15 -1.18 -7.32
CA LYS A 64 -7.06 -0.22 -7.14
C LYS A 64 -5.72 -0.82 -7.55
N ALA A 65 -5.46 -2.08 -7.21
CA ALA A 65 -4.26 -2.79 -7.63
C ALA A 65 -4.18 -2.88 -9.17
N SER A 66 -5.26 -3.29 -9.83
CA SER A 66 -5.34 -3.39 -11.30
C SER A 66 -5.09 -2.04 -11.98
N ARG A 67 -5.69 -0.96 -11.49
CA ARG A 67 -5.47 0.39 -12.02
C ARG A 67 -4.02 0.84 -11.87
N LEU A 68 -3.40 0.58 -10.73
CA LEU A 68 -2.01 0.96 -10.49
C LEU A 68 -1.04 0.16 -11.36
N LYS A 69 -1.27 -1.16 -11.53
CA LYS A 69 -0.47 -1.98 -12.46
C LYS A 69 -0.59 -1.48 -13.89
N SER A 70 -1.80 -1.17 -14.36
CA SER A 70 -2.00 -0.59 -15.69
C SER A 70 -1.27 0.75 -15.85
N LYS A 71 -1.22 1.59 -14.81
CA LYS A 71 -0.45 2.84 -14.85
C LYS A 71 1.05 2.60 -14.92
N VAL A 72 1.58 1.65 -14.13
CA VAL A 72 3.01 1.31 -14.11
C VAL A 72 3.46 0.74 -15.46
N HIS A 73 2.65 -0.09 -16.11
CA HIS A 73 2.97 -0.61 -17.45
C HIS A 73 2.97 0.44 -18.57
N LYS A 74 2.41 1.63 -18.32
CA LYS A 74 2.39 2.74 -19.29
C LYS A 74 3.58 3.71 -19.13
N ILE A 75 4.38 3.55 -18.09
CA ILE A 75 5.59 4.32 -17.84
C ILE A 75 6.71 3.75 -18.72
#